data_AF-A0A7E5VAS3-F1
#
_entry.id   AF-A0A7E5VAS3-F1
#
_cell.length_a   1.000
_cell.length_b   1.000
_cell.length_c   1.000
_cell.angle_alpha   90.00
_cell.angle_beta   90.00
_cell.angle_gamma   90.00
#
_symmetry.space_group_name_H-M   'P 1'
#
loop_
_entity.id
_entity.type
_entity.pdbx_description
1 polymer ?
#
loop_
_entity_poly.entity_id
_entity_poly.type
_entity_poly.pdbx_seq_one_letter_code
_entity_poly.pdbx_strand_id
1 'polypeptide(L)'
;MWIKFIILYIFAVTGSLSSFDLRGAINGNRMGSVPLGLTLSTGELDVQGICTRAGVACQNCSLAVSCVPLPVGWLKVPLEECSEGFTCNAHLGKCSKKAVPECSSAAVEFEHTCEQVGIFPDAYDCRKFHLCSPPDGLPDGRPADHREALCPRHYGYNPHTAQCSIRLENSQCTKTPVPKCKTVGQHGVLSLSNNHYYVCLNKEGVLHPQIFICPHGWYFWNDFCQPEPEKKQNKSQETKKATEEEGNDENDSEEGSTEKSDEVTTTVKPTTSRIDSFFSTEKATTNAPDTFLADKFDLSHYETSDDTQPNNDEFVNSFENSVEFW
;
A
#
# COMPACT_ATOMS: atom_id res chain seq x y z
N MET A 1 -96.12 6.85 9.46
CA MET A 1 -95.39 7.23 8.24
C MET A 1 -94.20 8.12 8.59
N TRP A 2 -93.18 7.55 9.24
CA TRP A 2 -91.86 8.18 9.46
C TRP A 2 -90.80 7.29 8.77
N ILE A 3 -89.54 7.74 8.70
CA ILE A 3 -88.41 7.11 7.96
C ILE A 3 -88.51 7.26 6.43
N LYS A 4 -88.17 8.45 5.90
CA LYS A 4 -87.68 8.65 4.51
C LYS A 4 -86.70 9.85 4.33
N PHE A 5 -86.22 10.48 5.40
CA PHE A 5 -85.51 11.77 5.33
C PHE A 5 -84.09 11.80 5.97
N ILE A 6 -83.41 10.66 6.09
CA ILE A 6 -82.06 10.57 6.70
C ILE A 6 -81.06 9.80 5.80
N ILE A 7 -81.05 10.11 4.50
CA ILE A 7 -80.02 9.61 3.55
C ILE A 7 -79.64 10.72 2.55
N LEU A 8 -79.21 11.88 3.04
CA LEU A 8 -78.75 12.99 2.18
C LEU A 8 -77.75 13.95 2.85
N TYR A 9 -76.96 13.49 3.84
CA TYR A 9 -76.05 14.35 4.61
C TYR A 9 -74.73 13.68 5.06
N ILE A 10 -74.14 12.82 4.21
CA ILE A 10 -72.86 12.13 4.51
C ILE A 10 -71.78 12.37 3.41
N PHE A 11 -72.15 12.83 2.22
CA PHE A 11 -71.22 13.10 1.11
C PHE A 11 -70.96 14.60 0.89
N ALA A 12 -70.39 15.27 1.90
CA ALA A 12 -70.00 16.68 1.83
C ALA A 12 -68.65 17.02 2.49
N VAL A 13 -67.86 16.01 2.92
CA VAL A 13 -66.52 16.19 3.52
C VAL A 13 -65.53 15.17 2.95
N THR A 14 -65.35 15.19 1.62
CA THR A 14 -64.14 14.63 1.00
C THR A 14 -63.12 15.76 0.83
N GLY A 15 -62.21 15.88 1.80
CA GLY A 15 -61.12 16.86 1.74
C GLY A 15 -60.17 16.62 0.56
N SER A 16 -59.38 17.64 0.22
CA SER A 16 -58.48 17.66 -0.93
C SER A 16 -57.53 16.45 -0.96
N LEU A 17 -57.81 15.48 -1.82
CA LEU A 17 -56.85 14.43 -2.17
C LEU A 17 -55.71 15.04 -2.99
N SER A 18 -54.55 15.20 -2.35
CA SER A 18 -53.29 15.44 -3.04
C SER A 18 -53.05 14.35 -4.07
N SER A 19 -52.80 14.74 -5.33
CA SER A 19 -52.57 13.80 -6.43
C SER A 19 -51.25 13.06 -6.25
N PHE A 20 -51.30 11.83 -5.76
CA PHE A 20 -50.17 10.90 -5.80
C PHE A 20 -50.00 10.38 -7.23
N ASP A 21 -48.92 10.77 -7.91
CA ASP A 21 -48.61 10.23 -9.24
C ASP A 21 -48.07 8.80 -9.13
N LEU A 22 -48.86 7.84 -9.62
CA LEU A 22 -48.55 6.42 -9.63
C LEU A 22 -48.05 5.91 -11.00
N ARG A 23 -47.71 6.79 -11.95
CA ARG A 23 -47.22 6.41 -13.28
C ARG A 23 -45.87 5.69 -13.29
N GLY A 24 -45.12 5.67 -12.18
CA GLY A 24 -43.82 5.00 -12.09
C GLY A 24 -43.86 3.46 -12.04
N ALA A 25 -45.03 2.84 -11.83
CA ALA A 25 -45.11 1.44 -11.39
C ALA A 25 -45.06 0.36 -12.49
N ILE A 26 -45.04 0.71 -13.79
CA ILE A 26 -45.23 -0.25 -14.90
C ILE A 26 -44.16 -0.13 -16.00
N ASN A 27 -42.89 -0.04 -15.60
CA ASN A 27 -41.76 -0.39 -16.47
C ASN A 27 -40.62 -0.96 -15.62
N GLY A 28 -40.00 -2.05 -16.10
CA GLY A 28 -38.99 -2.79 -15.33
C GLY A 28 -37.65 -2.06 -15.20
N ASN A 29 -36.88 -2.44 -14.17
CA ASN A 29 -35.47 -2.12 -13.98
C ASN A 29 -35.09 -0.62 -13.97
N ARG A 30 -35.78 0.17 -13.14
CA ARG A 30 -35.14 1.28 -12.43
C ARG A 30 -35.50 1.25 -10.94
N MET A 31 -34.53 0.90 -10.09
CA MET A 31 -34.55 1.40 -8.71
C MET A 31 -34.21 2.89 -8.76
N GLY A 32 -35.22 3.70 -9.08
CA GLY A 32 -35.10 5.15 -9.08
C GLY A 32 -34.73 5.64 -7.68
N SER A 33 -33.79 6.58 -7.61
CA SER A 33 -33.37 7.24 -6.36
C SER A 33 -34.58 7.70 -5.55
N VAL A 34 -34.72 7.16 -4.34
CA VAL A 34 -35.66 7.71 -3.35
C VAL A 34 -35.11 9.09 -2.95
N PRO A 35 -35.83 10.19 -3.21
CA PRO A 35 -35.33 11.53 -2.91
C PRO A 35 -35.38 11.76 -1.41
N LEU A 36 -34.24 11.52 -0.74
CA LEU A 36 -33.98 12.09 0.58
C LEU A 36 -34.01 13.63 0.47
N GLY A 37 -34.46 14.30 1.54
CA GLY A 37 -34.86 15.70 1.49
C GLY A 37 -33.79 16.68 1.02
N LEU A 38 -34.24 17.82 0.47
CA LEU A 38 -33.40 18.88 -0.14
C LEU A 38 -32.57 19.66 0.91
N THR A 39 -31.58 19.02 1.52
CA THR A 39 -30.64 19.63 2.47
C THR A 39 -29.18 19.25 2.15
N LEU A 40 -28.58 20.01 1.22
CA LEU A 40 -27.13 20.16 0.96
C LEU A 40 -26.26 18.92 0.68
N SER A 41 -26.76 17.70 0.84
CA SER A 41 -26.00 16.47 0.60
C SER A 41 -26.81 15.48 -0.23
N THR A 42 -26.50 15.42 -1.53
CA THR A 42 -26.95 14.33 -2.41
C THR A 42 -26.18 13.07 -2.05
N GLY A 43 -26.70 12.31 -1.07
CA GLY A 43 -26.11 11.03 -0.68
C GLY A 43 -26.11 10.03 -1.84
N GLU A 44 -24.94 9.49 -2.15
CA GLU A 44 -24.75 8.52 -3.22
C GLU A 44 -24.70 7.10 -2.64
N LEU A 45 -25.10 6.09 -3.42
CA LEU A 45 -24.80 4.70 -3.05
C LEU A 45 -23.30 4.46 -3.20
N ASP A 46 -22.65 3.85 -2.20
CA ASP A 46 -21.22 3.58 -2.24
C ASP A 46 -20.89 2.39 -3.14
N VAL A 47 -20.76 2.67 -4.44
CA VAL A 47 -20.29 1.70 -5.46
C VAL A 47 -18.78 1.51 -5.41
N GLN A 48 -18.03 2.46 -4.81
CA GLN A 48 -16.56 2.49 -4.82
C GLN A 48 -15.91 1.75 -3.64
N GLY A 49 -16.68 1.31 -2.64
CA GLY A 49 -16.12 0.71 -1.43
C GLY A 49 -15.28 1.72 -0.65
N ILE A 50 -15.87 2.87 -0.32
CA ILE A 50 -15.29 3.82 0.64
C ILE A 50 -15.72 3.44 2.07
N CYS A 51 -16.95 2.98 2.23
CA CYS A 51 -17.62 2.70 3.48
C CYS A 51 -17.48 1.24 3.92
N THR A 52 -16.77 1.03 5.03
CA THR A 52 -16.65 -0.28 5.71
C THR A 52 -17.33 -0.32 7.07
N ARG A 53 -17.58 0.85 7.67
CA ARG A 53 -18.20 1.04 8.98
C ARG A 53 -19.08 2.28 8.96
N ALA A 54 -20.03 2.38 9.89
CA ALA A 54 -20.83 3.58 10.07
C ALA A 54 -19.98 4.72 10.66
N GLY A 55 -20.29 5.97 10.28
CA GLY A 55 -19.54 7.16 10.70
C GLY A 55 -18.62 7.70 9.59
N VAL A 56 -17.62 8.51 9.97
CA VAL A 56 -16.81 9.25 8.98
C VAL A 56 -15.73 8.37 8.34
N ALA A 57 -15.63 8.48 7.01
CA ALA A 57 -14.58 7.95 6.16
C ALA A 57 -14.04 9.08 5.25
N CYS A 58 -12.95 8.81 4.53
CA CYS A 58 -12.32 9.78 3.64
C CYS A 58 -12.48 9.34 2.17
N GLN A 59 -13.04 10.21 1.32
CA GLN A 59 -13.11 9.93 -0.12
C GLN A 59 -11.75 10.16 -0.78
N ASN A 60 -11.07 11.25 -0.39
CA ASN A 60 -9.67 11.59 -0.71
C ASN A 60 -9.08 12.37 0.51
N CYS A 61 -7.93 13.03 0.34
CA CYS A 61 -7.30 13.78 1.42
C CYS A 61 -8.02 15.07 1.83
N SER A 62 -8.87 15.67 0.98
CA SER A 62 -9.60 16.91 1.26
C SER A 62 -11.07 16.70 1.62
N LEU A 63 -11.71 15.59 1.25
CA LEU A 63 -13.16 15.38 1.37
C LEU A 63 -13.51 14.27 2.37
N ALA A 64 -14.15 14.66 3.47
CA ALA A 64 -14.75 13.76 4.44
C ALA A 64 -16.19 13.39 4.05
N VAL A 65 -16.52 12.11 4.19
CA VAL A 65 -17.87 11.57 3.91
C VAL A 65 -18.38 10.79 5.12
N SER A 66 -19.68 10.89 5.38
CA SER A 66 -20.37 10.09 6.39
C SER A 66 -20.98 8.85 5.74
N CYS A 67 -20.60 7.68 6.25
CA CYS A 67 -21.09 6.38 5.84
C CYS A 67 -22.30 5.98 6.69
N VAL A 68 -23.47 5.85 6.07
CA VAL A 68 -24.71 5.41 6.72
C VAL A 68 -25.08 4.02 6.19
N PRO A 69 -25.28 3.00 7.06
CA PRO A 69 -25.64 1.66 6.61
C PRO A 69 -27.06 1.63 6.04
N LEU A 70 -27.24 0.96 4.90
CA LEU A 70 -28.54 0.65 4.31
C LEU A 70 -28.82 -0.86 4.43
N PRO A 71 -30.08 -1.32 4.23
CA PRO A 71 -30.39 -2.75 4.15
C PRO A 71 -29.65 -3.48 3.01
N VAL A 72 -29.19 -2.74 2.00
CA VAL A 72 -28.35 -3.22 0.89
C VAL A 72 -27.24 -2.20 0.62
N GLY A 73 -26.06 -2.41 1.20
CA GLY A 73 -24.88 -1.56 1.01
C GLY A 73 -24.81 -0.33 1.93
N TRP A 74 -24.11 0.71 1.48
CA TRP A 74 -23.86 1.94 2.24
C TRP A 74 -24.30 3.17 1.46
N LEU A 75 -24.85 4.15 2.17
CA LEU A 75 -25.04 5.51 1.66
C LEU A 75 -23.81 6.36 2.05
N LYS A 76 -23.14 6.91 1.03
CA LYS A 76 -22.03 7.85 1.15
C LYS A 76 -22.58 9.27 1.09
N VAL A 77 -22.56 9.98 2.21
CA VAL A 77 -23.08 11.35 2.34
C VAL A 77 -21.90 12.32 2.47
N PRO A 78 -21.69 13.28 1.55
CA PRO A 78 -20.68 14.33 1.72
C PRO A 78 -20.90 15.09 3.03
N LEU A 79 -19.84 15.25 3.84
CA LEU A 79 -19.93 15.83 5.19
C LEU A 79 -19.25 17.19 5.29
N GLU A 80 -17.94 17.24 5.03
CA GLU A 80 -17.14 18.47 5.07
C GLU A 80 -15.96 18.36 4.08
N GLU A 81 -15.61 19.49 3.47
CA GLU A 81 -14.34 19.66 2.77
C GLU A 81 -13.34 20.33 3.73
N CYS A 82 -12.15 19.75 3.84
CA CYS A 82 -11.11 20.19 4.75
C CYS A 82 -10.49 21.51 4.25
N SER A 83 -10.43 22.50 5.13
CA SER A 83 -9.74 23.77 4.88
C SER A 83 -8.22 23.60 4.80
N GLU A 84 -7.54 24.61 4.23
CA GLU A 84 -6.09 24.61 4.04
C GLU A 84 -5.31 24.20 5.30
N GLY A 85 -4.37 23.25 5.15
CA GLY A 85 -3.60 22.69 6.26
C GLY A 85 -4.37 21.71 7.17
N PHE A 86 -5.60 21.35 6.82
CA PHE A 86 -6.32 20.21 7.39
C PHE A 86 -6.49 19.12 6.32
N THR A 87 -6.49 17.87 6.76
CA THR A 87 -6.62 16.67 5.92
C THR A 87 -7.62 15.70 6.54
N CYS A 88 -8.35 14.95 5.73
CA CYS A 88 -9.31 13.97 6.22
C CYS A 88 -8.60 12.81 6.94
N ASN A 89 -8.98 12.58 8.20
CA ASN A 89 -8.42 11.52 9.04
C ASN A 89 -9.55 10.66 9.63
N ALA A 90 -9.81 9.51 8.99
CA ALA A 90 -10.87 8.57 9.36
C ALA A 90 -10.60 7.82 10.68
N HIS A 91 -9.34 7.75 11.13
CA HIS A 91 -9.02 7.28 12.50
C HIS A 91 -9.47 8.29 13.57
N LEU A 92 -9.46 9.59 13.26
CA LEU A 92 -9.97 10.67 14.14
C LEU A 92 -11.43 11.04 13.86
N GLY A 93 -12.00 10.56 12.74
CA GLY A 93 -13.38 10.76 12.33
C GLY A 93 -13.73 12.18 11.88
N LYS A 94 -12.76 12.96 11.37
CA LYS A 94 -12.93 14.38 10.95
C LYS A 94 -11.74 14.90 10.14
N CYS A 95 -11.90 16.06 9.51
CA CYS A 95 -10.77 16.87 9.06
C CYS A 95 -9.86 17.26 10.25
N SER A 96 -8.55 17.11 10.09
CA SER A 96 -7.60 17.40 11.17
C SER A 96 -6.23 17.87 10.64
N LYS A 97 -5.50 18.64 11.46
CA LYS A 97 -4.10 19.02 11.19
C LYS A 97 -3.10 17.86 11.31
N LYS A 98 -3.53 16.68 11.78
CA LYS A 98 -2.71 15.48 11.85
C LYS A 98 -2.97 14.65 10.59
N ALA A 99 -2.21 14.93 9.54
CA ALA A 99 -2.23 14.14 8.33
C ALA A 99 -1.95 12.66 8.62
N VAL A 100 -2.66 11.81 7.89
CA VAL A 100 -2.29 10.41 7.67
C VAL A 100 -1.09 10.36 6.70
N PRO A 101 -0.26 9.29 6.72
CA PRO A 101 0.94 9.17 5.90
C PRO A 101 0.75 9.58 4.42
N GLU A 102 -0.27 9.02 3.79
CA GLU A 102 -0.68 9.20 2.39
C GLU A 102 -1.20 10.60 2.05
N CYS A 103 -1.55 11.40 3.06
CA CYS A 103 -2.03 12.79 2.90
C CYS A 103 -1.03 13.82 3.45
N SER A 104 0.23 13.44 3.68
CA SER A 104 1.28 14.38 4.07
C SER A 104 1.90 15.06 2.84
N SER A 105 2.36 16.33 2.96
CA SER A 105 2.98 17.04 1.82
C SER A 105 4.16 16.27 1.25
N ALA A 106 4.98 15.66 2.12
CA ALA A 106 6.09 14.80 1.75
C ALA A 106 5.70 13.51 1.00
N ALA A 107 4.42 13.11 0.98
CA ALA A 107 3.91 12.04 0.12
C ALA A 107 3.46 12.55 -1.25
N VAL A 108 2.92 13.77 -1.31
CA VAL A 108 2.51 14.44 -2.56
C VAL A 108 3.73 14.94 -3.35
N GLU A 109 4.79 15.35 -2.65
CA GLU A 109 6.08 15.79 -3.19
C GLU A 109 7.07 14.63 -3.45
N PHE A 110 6.65 13.36 -3.27
CA PHE A 110 7.54 12.20 -3.43
C PHE A 110 7.44 11.55 -4.81
N GLU A 111 8.51 11.70 -5.58
CA GLU A 111 8.75 10.98 -6.83
C GLU A 111 9.80 9.87 -6.62
N HIS A 112 9.40 8.62 -6.90
CA HIS A 112 10.27 7.45 -6.84
C HIS A 112 11.09 7.31 -8.12
N THR A 113 12.42 7.26 -8.02
CA THR A 113 13.28 7.09 -9.19
C THR A 113 13.61 5.61 -9.41
N CYS A 114 13.29 5.09 -10.59
CA CYS A 114 13.57 3.70 -10.97
C CYS A 114 15.05 3.45 -11.30
N GLU A 115 15.88 3.34 -10.26
CA GLU A 115 17.30 2.93 -10.36
C GLU A 115 17.48 1.40 -10.56
N GLN A 116 16.45 0.61 -10.25
CA GLN A 116 16.43 -0.85 -10.36
C GLN A 116 15.13 -1.31 -11.03
N VAL A 117 15.19 -2.40 -11.81
CA VAL A 117 13.98 -3.07 -12.34
C VAL A 117 13.33 -3.90 -11.23
N GLY A 118 12.02 -3.80 -11.07
CA GLY A 118 11.28 -4.48 -9.99
C GLY A 118 9.93 -3.84 -9.64
N ILE A 119 9.40 -4.20 -8.47
CA ILE A 119 8.18 -3.61 -7.90
C ILE A 119 8.50 -3.14 -6.48
N PHE A 120 8.39 -1.84 -6.23
CA PHE A 120 8.82 -1.18 -5.00
C PHE A 120 7.62 -0.59 -4.25
N PRO A 121 7.53 -0.70 -2.91
CA PRO A 121 6.54 0.07 -2.15
C PRO A 121 6.80 1.57 -2.30
N ASP A 122 5.77 2.40 -2.15
CA ASP A 122 5.97 3.84 -1.90
C ASP A 122 6.52 4.04 -0.48
N ALA A 123 7.28 5.12 -0.27
CA ALA A 123 7.94 5.38 1.02
C ALA A 123 7.01 5.98 2.08
N TYR A 124 5.91 6.62 1.66
CA TYR A 124 4.99 7.38 2.51
C TYR A 124 3.56 6.81 2.48
N ASP A 125 3.01 6.47 1.32
CA ASP A 125 1.69 5.82 1.20
C ASP A 125 1.82 4.29 1.24
N CYS A 126 1.16 3.66 2.22
CA CYS A 126 1.14 2.20 2.34
C CYS A 126 0.25 1.48 1.31
N ARG A 127 -0.58 2.21 0.55
CA ARG A 127 -1.41 1.68 -0.55
C ARG A 127 -0.73 1.76 -1.91
N LYS A 128 0.23 2.67 -2.07
CA LYS A 128 0.88 2.95 -3.35
C LYS A 128 2.13 2.08 -3.53
N PHE A 129 2.38 1.70 -4.76
CA PHE A 129 3.60 1.02 -5.17
C PHE A 129 3.99 1.42 -6.59
N HIS A 130 5.27 1.30 -6.90
CA HIS A 130 5.85 1.67 -8.18
C HIS A 130 6.32 0.41 -8.91
N LEU A 131 6.05 0.34 -10.20
CA LEU A 131 6.56 -0.67 -11.11
C LEU A 131 7.67 -0.01 -11.93
N CYS A 132 8.85 -0.63 -11.91
CA CYS A 132 10.01 -0.19 -12.68
C CYS A 132 10.33 -1.27 -13.71
N SER A 133 9.91 -1.06 -14.96
CA SER A 133 10.18 -1.98 -16.08
C SER A 133 11.48 -1.63 -16.80
N PRO A 134 12.18 -2.58 -17.45
CA PRO A 134 13.22 -2.24 -18.42
C PRO A 134 12.64 -1.29 -19.48
N PRO A 135 13.39 -0.27 -19.94
CA PRO A 135 12.86 0.69 -20.91
C PRO A 135 12.58 0.01 -22.26
N ASP A 136 11.47 0.38 -22.90
CA ASP A 136 11.04 -0.21 -24.19
C ASP A 136 12.05 0.08 -25.32
N GLY A 137 12.98 -0.86 -25.57
CA GLY A 137 13.94 -0.79 -26.66
C GLY A 137 15.26 -1.54 -26.43
N LEU A 138 16.34 -1.01 -27.00
CA LEU A 138 17.71 -1.45 -26.72
C LEU A 138 18.18 -0.86 -25.37
N PRO A 139 18.98 -1.60 -24.58
CA PRO A 139 19.40 -1.18 -23.24
C PRO A 139 20.55 -0.13 -23.30
N ASP A 140 20.28 1.03 -23.88
CA ASP A 140 21.22 2.14 -24.07
C ASP A 140 21.53 2.93 -22.77
N GLY A 141 21.47 2.28 -21.60
CA GLY A 141 21.74 2.89 -20.30
C GLY A 141 20.70 3.93 -19.83
N ARG A 142 19.49 3.93 -20.41
CA ARG A 142 18.37 4.75 -19.94
C ARG A 142 17.88 4.26 -18.57
N PRO A 143 17.27 5.14 -17.74
CA PRO A 143 16.52 4.71 -16.56
C PRO A 143 15.43 3.68 -16.90
N ALA A 144 15.00 2.91 -15.89
CA ALA A 144 13.85 2.03 -16.04
C ALA A 144 12.55 2.85 -16.11
N ASP A 145 11.60 2.40 -16.94
CA ASP A 145 10.30 3.05 -17.12
C ASP A 145 9.49 2.91 -15.83
N HIS A 146 9.07 4.05 -15.27
CA HIS A 146 8.33 4.16 -14.02
C HIS A 146 6.83 4.18 -14.28
N ARG A 147 6.06 3.42 -13.49
CA ARG A 147 4.59 3.49 -13.43
C ARG A 147 4.13 3.36 -11.98
N GLU A 148 3.05 4.03 -11.63
CA GLU A 148 2.48 3.99 -10.29
C GLU A 148 1.16 3.22 -10.26
N ALA A 149 0.90 2.49 -9.17
CA ALA A 149 -0.33 1.75 -8.97
C ALA A 149 -0.80 1.84 -7.51
N LEU A 150 -2.12 1.85 -7.33
CA LEU A 150 -2.77 1.89 -6.03
C LEU A 150 -3.43 0.55 -5.69
N CYS A 151 -3.19 0.06 -4.49
CA CYS A 151 -3.95 -1.05 -3.92
C CYS A 151 -5.43 -0.68 -3.69
N PRO A 152 -6.38 -1.63 -3.81
CA PRO A 152 -7.79 -1.40 -3.51
C PRO A 152 -8.02 -0.77 -2.13
N ARG A 153 -9.05 0.08 -1.97
CA ARG A 153 -9.24 1.01 -0.83
C ARG A 153 -9.06 0.45 0.59
N HIS A 154 -9.23 -0.86 0.81
CA HIS A 154 -9.11 -1.48 2.14
C HIS A 154 -7.80 -2.27 2.35
N TYR A 155 -6.87 -2.22 1.40
CA TYR A 155 -5.63 -2.98 1.41
C TYR A 155 -4.42 -2.10 1.11
N GLY A 156 -3.34 -2.33 1.83
CA GLY A 156 -2.01 -1.80 1.58
C GLY A 156 -1.10 -2.85 0.92
N TYR A 157 -0.06 -2.36 0.24
CA TYR A 157 0.92 -3.19 -0.46
C TYR A 157 1.86 -3.89 0.53
N ASN A 158 2.11 -5.18 0.30
CA ASN A 158 3.00 -6.00 1.10
C ASN A 158 4.29 -6.31 0.32
N PRO A 159 5.42 -5.65 0.63
CA PRO A 159 6.70 -5.89 -0.06
C PRO A 159 7.35 -7.23 0.29
N HIS A 160 6.76 -8.08 1.15
CA HIS A 160 7.20 -9.47 1.31
C HIS A 160 6.56 -10.41 0.30
N THR A 161 5.30 -10.15 -0.08
CA THR A 161 4.52 -11.01 -1.00
C THR A 161 4.26 -10.38 -2.36
N ALA A 162 4.71 -9.14 -2.60
CA ALA A 162 4.43 -8.32 -3.78
C ALA A 162 2.93 -8.22 -4.12
N GLN A 163 2.08 -8.08 -3.10
CA GLN A 163 0.61 -8.12 -3.24
C GLN A 163 -0.08 -7.16 -2.26
N CYS A 164 -1.27 -6.68 -2.61
CA CYS A 164 -2.13 -5.87 -1.74
C CYS A 164 -2.82 -6.71 -0.66
N SER A 165 -2.05 -7.23 0.31
CA SER A 165 -2.55 -8.16 1.34
C SER A 165 -2.70 -7.55 2.74
N ILE A 166 -2.20 -6.33 2.99
CA ILE A 166 -2.26 -5.69 4.32
C ILE A 166 -3.63 -5.03 4.50
N ARG A 167 -4.56 -5.68 5.22
CA ARG A 167 -5.87 -5.07 5.50
C ARG A 167 -5.72 -3.80 6.34
N LEU A 168 -6.19 -2.67 5.84
CA LEU A 168 -6.12 -1.37 6.48
C LEU A 168 -7.31 -1.12 7.41
N GLU A 169 -7.07 -0.45 8.53
CA GLU A 169 -8.15 0.08 9.37
C GLU A 169 -8.66 1.38 8.74
N ASN A 170 -9.98 1.51 8.57
CA ASN A 170 -10.64 2.74 8.09
C ASN A 170 -10.19 3.21 6.68
N SER A 171 -9.66 2.30 5.86
CA SER A 171 -9.16 2.59 4.50
C SER A 171 -7.95 3.55 4.46
N GLN A 172 -7.20 3.69 5.56
CA GLN A 172 -6.08 4.64 5.70
C GLN A 172 -4.83 4.00 6.33
N CYS A 173 -3.67 4.63 6.14
CA CYS A 173 -2.38 4.11 6.61
C CYS A 173 -2.11 4.46 8.08
N THR A 174 -1.91 3.44 8.92
CA THR A 174 -1.61 3.65 10.35
C THR A 174 -0.18 4.15 10.59
N LYS A 175 0.75 3.89 9.67
CA LYS A 175 2.19 4.19 9.74
C LYS A 175 2.74 4.44 8.32
N THR A 176 3.79 5.26 8.19
CA THR A 176 4.56 5.33 6.94
C THR A 176 5.30 4.01 6.70
N PRO A 177 5.41 3.51 5.45
CA PRO A 177 6.24 2.35 5.12
C PRO A 177 7.71 2.50 5.51
N VAL A 178 8.27 3.70 5.30
CA VAL A 178 9.67 4.02 5.65
C VAL A 178 9.75 5.00 6.84
N PRO A 179 10.74 4.88 7.74
CA PRO A 179 10.99 5.89 8.77
C PRO A 179 11.45 7.23 8.19
N LYS A 180 11.10 8.35 8.83
CA LYS A 180 11.57 9.67 8.39
C LYS A 180 13.10 9.78 8.43
N CYS A 181 13.69 10.18 7.30
CA CYS A 181 15.13 10.46 7.17
C CYS A 181 15.59 11.57 8.12
N LYS A 182 16.78 11.39 8.71
CA LYS A 182 17.43 12.36 9.61
C LYS A 182 18.78 12.84 9.07
N THR A 183 19.52 11.97 8.38
CA THR A 183 20.84 12.25 7.82
C THR A 183 20.97 11.66 6.42
N VAL A 184 21.76 12.31 5.56
CA VAL A 184 22.16 11.76 4.26
C VAL A 184 22.85 10.40 4.47
N GLY A 185 22.55 9.43 3.64
CA GLY A 185 23.12 8.08 3.73
C GLY A 185 22.59 7.24 4.90
N GLN A 186 21.64 7.73 5.71
CA GLN A 186 20.90 6.87 6.65
C GLN A 186 20.18 5.77 5.85
N HIS A 187 20.36 4.51 6.24
CA HIS A 187 19.76 3.37 5.58
C HIS A 187 19.20 2.37 6.58
N GLY A 188 18.48 1.37 6.09
CA GLY A 188 18.00 0.25 6.90
C GLY A 188 16.99 -0.63 6.18
N VAL A 189 16.74 -1.80 6.75
CA VAL A 189 15.75 -2.77 6.26
C VAL A 189 14.32 -2.26 6.43
N LEU A 190 13.42 -2.58 5.49
CA LEU A 190 11.99 -2.28 5.61
C LEU A 190 11.34 -3.25 6.61
N SER A 191 10.57 -2.69 7.56
CA SER A 191 9.91 -3.47 8.63
C SER A 191 8.91 -4.55 8.17
N LEU A 192 8.52 -4.52 6.89
CA LEU A 192 7.62 -5.49 6.27
C LEU A 192 8.35 -6.53 5.39
N SER A 193 9.60 -6.32 4.99
CA SER A 193 10.28 -7.22 4.03
C SER A 193 11.80 -7.12 4.13
N ASN A 194 12.44 -8.19 4.60
CA ASN A 194 13.89 -8.24 4.78
C ASN A 194 14.72 -8.19 3.48
N ASN A 195 14.09 -8.31 2.31
CA ASN A 195 14.73 -8.14 0.99
C ASN A 195 14.82 -6.65 0.58
N HIS A 196 13.93 -5.81 1.12
CA HIS A 196 13.88 -4.39 0.78
C HIS A 196 14.61 -3.55 1.83
N TYR A 197 15.33 -2.54 1.35
CA TYR A 197 15.99 -1.55 2.21
C TYR A 197 15.80 -0.14 1.65
N TYR A 198 15.91 0.86 2.51
CA TYR A 198 15.86 2.27 2.12
C TYR A 198 17.22 2.92 2.30
N VAL A 199 17.50 3.97 1.51
CA VAL A 199 18.63 4.88 1.68
C VAL A 199 18.13 6.31 1.56
N CYS A 200 18.45 7.15 2.54
CA CYS A 200 18.10 8.56 2.58
C CYS A 200 19.06 9.38 1.71
N LEU A 201 18.61 9.72 0.49
CA LEU A 201 19.33 10.55 -0.46
C LEU A 201 18.98 12.02 -0.26
N ASN A 202 19.88 12.92 -0.65
CA ASN A 202 19.60 14.36 -0.70
C ASN A 202 19.23 14.74 -2.15
N LYS A 203 17.96 15.08 -2.39
CA LYS A 203 17.50 15.68 -3.64
C LYS A 203 17.13 17.13 -3.34
N GLU A 204 17.71 18.08 -4.06
CA GLU A 204 17.43 19.52 -3.99
C GLU A 204 17.50 20.18 -2.58
N GLY A 205 18.17 19.55 -1.61
CA GLY A 205 18.27 20.02 -0.23
C GLY A 205 17.31 19.33 0.75
N VAL A 206 16.44 18.45 0.26
CA VAL A 206 15.48 17.66 1.05
C VAL A 206 15.96 16.21 1.13
N LEU A 207 15.70 15.54 2.26
CA LEU A 207 16.08 14.14 2.48
C LEU A 207 14.95 13.19 2.05
N HIS A 208 15.10 12.55 0.89
CA HIS A 208 14.14 11.59 0.35
C HIS A 208 14.61 10.14 0.58
N PRO A 209 13.76 9.26 1.13
CA PRO A 209 14.03 7.83 1.18
C PRO A 209 13.84 7.19 -0.21
N GLN A 210 14.94 6.83 -0.87
CA GLN A 210 14.88 5.93 -2.03
C GLN A 210 14.87 4.48 -1.53
N ILE A 211 14.08 3.62 -2.18
CA ILE A 211 13.91 2.21 -1.78
C ILE A 211 14.57 1.32 -2.84
N PHE A 212 15.25 0.29 -2.36
CA PHE A 212 16.03 -0.67 -3.14
C PHE A 212 15.66 -2.10 -2.74
N ILE A 213 15.99 -3.05 -3.62
CA ILE A 213 15.80 -4.48 -3.41
C ILE A 213 17.14 -5.21 -3.53
N CYS A 214 17.37 -6.22 -2.68
CA CYS A 214 18.49 -7.13 -2.82
C CYS A 214 18.23 -8.16 -3.95
N PRO A 215 19.26 -8.89 -4.43
CA PRO A 215 19.07 -9.96 -5.40
C PRO A 215 18.09 -11.04 -4.90
N HIS A 216 17.44 -11.76 -5.82
CA HIS A 216 16.42 -12.75 -5.45
C HIS A 216 16.94 -13.79 -4.44
N GLY A 217 16.23 -13.91 -3.31
CA GLY A 217 16.59 -14.80 -2.20
C GLY A 217 17.58 -14.22 -1.18
N TRP A 218 18.05 -12.98 -1.36
CA TRP A 218 18.96 -12.30 -0.43
C TRP A 218 18.20 -11.40 0.55
N TYR A 219 18.87 -11.01 1.63
CA TYR A 219 18.34 -10.24 2.76
C TYR A 219 19.29 -9.10 3.10
N PHE A 220 18.77 -7.91 3.44
CA PHE A 220 19.56 -6.77 3.88
C PHE A 220 19.78 -6.82 5.40
N TRP A 221 21.01 -7.04 5.84
CA TRP A 221 21.41 -6.96 7.26
C TRP A 221 22.91 -6.72 7.41
N ASN A 222 23.32 -6.12 8.54
CA ASN A 222 24.68 -5.55 8.75
C ASN A 222 25.11 -4.57 7.64
N ASP A 223 24.14 -3.82 7.09
CA ASP A 223 24.34 -2.78 6.07
C ASP A 223 24.74 -3.27 4.66
N PHE A 224 24.58 -4.58 4.37
CA PHE A 224 24.71 -5.14 3.03
C PHE A 224 23.69 -6.25 2.74
N CYS A 225 23.46 -6.53 1.45
CA CYS A 225 22.68 -7.68 0.99
C CYS A 225 23.48 -8.99 1.18
N GLN A 226 22.86 -10.03 1.72
CA GLN A 226 23.47 -11.33 1.98
C GLN A 226 22.53 -12.49 1.60
N PRO A 227 23.03 -13.64 1.12
CA PRO A 227 22.20 -14.80 0.77
C PRO A 227 21.67 -15.56 2.01
N GLU A 228 22.36 -15.47 3.15
CA GLU A 228 21.84 -16.00 4.42
C GLU A 228 20.94 -14.96 5.11
N PRO A 229 19.84 -15.37 5.78
CA PRO A 229 19.05 -14.47 6.61
C PRO A 229 19.77 -14.15 7.93
N GLU A 230 19.41 -13.02 8.56
CA GLU A 230 19.97 -12.59 9.84
C GLU A 230 19.83 -13.69 10.91
N LYS A 231 20.96 -14.24 11.33
CA LYS A 231 21.05 -15.22 12.42
C LYS A 231 20.81 -14.51 13.75
N LYS A 232 19.54 -14.43 14.17
CA LYS A 232 19.09 -13.89 15.47
C LYS A 232 19.87 -14.54 16.62
N GLN A 233 20.93 -13.89 17.06
CA GLN A 233 21.69 -14.33 18.23
C GLN A 233 20.78 -14.24 19.45
N ASN A 234 20.70 -15.32 20.23
CA ASN A 234 19.81 -15.42 21.40
C ASN A 234 20.31 -14.54 22.56
N LYS A 235 20.08 -13.21 22.46
CA LYS A 235 20.36 -12.19 23.49
C LYS A 235 19.42 -12.30 24.72
N SER A 236 19.07 -13.52 25.10
CA SER A 236 18.19 -13.87 26.23
C SER A 236 18.94 -14.52 27.41
N GLN A 237 20.28 -14.64 27.35
CA GLN A 237 21.11 -15.29 28.36
C GLN A 237 22.34 -14.48 28.83
N GLU A 238 22.24 -13.14 28.91
CA GLU A 238 23.35 -12.32 29.45
C GLU A 238 22.88 -11.18 30.39
N THR A 239 21.88 -11.46 31.24
CA THR A 239 21.39 -10.51 32.25
C THR A 239 20.95 -11.21 33.55
N LYS A 240 21.66 -12.28 33.94
CA LYS A 240 21.45 -13.03 35.21
C LYS A 240 22.76 -13.57 35.81
N LYS A 241 23.81 -12.75 35.95
CA LYS A 241 24.99 -13.09 36.77
C LYS A 241 25.82 -11.87 37.22
N ALA A 242 25.26 -11.00 38.06
CA ALA A 242 25.98 -9.82 38.60
C ALA A 242 25.54 -9.34 40.00
N THR A 243 24.78 -10.15 40.76
CA THR A 243 24.44 -10.02 42.19
C THR A 243 23.97 -11.41 42.65
N GLU A 244 24.24 -11.92 43.85
CA GLU A 244 25.07 -11.46 44.99
C GLU A 244 25.87 -12.66 45.55
N GLU A 245 27.01 -12.42 46.20
CA GLU A 245 27.66 -13.36 47.12
C GLU A 245 27.64 -12.76 48.53
N GLU A 246 27.12 -13.53 49.51
CA GLU A 246 27.44 -13.61 50.95
C GLU A 246 26.20 -14.01 51.77
N GLY A 247 26.29 -15.12 52.52
CA GLY A 247 25.21 -15.63 53.38
C GLY A 247 25.20 -17.14 53.56
N ASN A 248 25.99 -17.65 54.51
CA ASN A 248 25.90 -19.05 54.99
C ASN A 248 24.64 -19.29 55.83
N ASP A 249 24.12 -20.51 55.83
CA ASP A 249 24.22 -21.44 56.98
C ASP A 249 23.66 -22.85 56.62
N GLU A 250 23.79 -23.80 57.55
CA GLU A 250 23.88 -25.26 57.32
C GLU A 250 22.53 -26.02 57.33
N ASN A 251 22.41 -27.14 56.59
CA ASN A 251 22.27 -28.52 57.14
C ASN A 251 21.94 -29.64 56.11
N ASP A 252 22.76 -30.70 56.15
CA ASP A 252 22.54 -32.17 56.00
C ASP A 252 21.51 -32.86 55.05
N SER A 253 22.05 -33.86 54.31
CA SER A 253 21.47 -35.20 53.92
C SER A 253 20.20 -35.26 53.01
N GLU A 254 19.90 -36.29 52.18
CA GLU A 254 20.53 -37.53 51.65
C GLU A 254 19.66 -38.00 50.43
N GLU A 255 19.99 -38.91 49.49
CA GLU A 255 21.17 -39.71 49.08
C GLU A 255 20.99 -40.09 47.57
N GLY A 256 22.07 -40.43 46.85
CA GLY A 256 22.05 -41.28 45.64
C GLY A 256 21.80 -40.60 44.28
N SER A 257 22.30 -41.13 43.15
CA SER A 257 23.32 -42.18 42.97
C SER A 257 24.00 -42.12 41.57
N THR A 258 25.17 -42.76 41.52
CA THR A 258 26.18 -43.07 40.48
C THR A 258 25.84 -43.06 38.96
N GLU A 259 26.93 -42.89 38.18
CA GLU A 259 27.17 -43.27 36.76
C GLU A 259 26.96 -42.19 35.67
N LYS A 260 27.88 -41.98 34.70
CA LYS A 260 29.23 -42.55 34.46
C LYS A 260 30.05 -41.65 33.49
N SER A 261 31.35 -41.89 33.38
CA SER A 261 32.27 -41.27 32.43
C SER A 261 31.94 -41.58 30.95
N ASP A 262 32.46 -40.78 30.02
CA ASP A 262 33.65 -41.22 29.25
C ASP A 262 34.33 -40.03 28.54
N GLU A 263 35.66 -40.03 28.58
CA GLU A 263 36.55 -39.02 27.99
C GLU A 263 37.20 -39.61 26.73
N VAL A 264 37.06 -38.95 25.57
CA VAL A 264 37.73 -39.38 24.32
C VAL A 264 38.48 -38.20 23.69
N THR A 265 39.74 -38.04 24.09
CA THR A 265 40.71 -37.17 23.43
C THR A 265 41.34 -37.91 22.25
N THR A 266 41.20 -37.39 21.01
CA THR A 266 42.00 -37.91 19.87
C THR A 266 42.37 -36.86 18.82
N THR A 267 43.55 -36.27 19.00
CA THR A 267 44.59 -36.03 17.96
C THR A 267 44.20 -35.31 16.66
N VAL A 268 44.60 -34.04 16.56
CA VAL A 268 44.73 -33.30 15.29
C VAL A 268 45.79 -33.95 14.37
N LYS A 269 45.52 -33.99 13.06
CA LYS A 269 46.55 -34.10 12.02
C LYS A 269 46.24 -33.15 10.84
N PRO A 270 47.22 -32.41 10.30
CA PRO A 270 47.00 -31.50 9.19
C PRO A 270 47.05 -32.23 7.83
N THR A 271 46.14 -31.86 6.93
CA THR A 271 46.15 -32.32 5.53
C THR A 271 46.28 -31.11 4.61
N THR A 272 47.45 -30.93 4.01
CA THR A 272 47.71 -29.86 3.03
C THR A 272 47.20 -30.28 1.65
N SER A 273 46.03 -29.79 1.24
CA SER A 273 45.60 -29.81 -0.16
C SER A 273 46.17 -28.62 -0.92
N ARG A 274 46.66 -28.83 -2.15
CA ARG A 274 47.10 -27.75 -3.02
C ARG A 274 45.91 -26.95 -3.54
N ILE A 275 46.08 -25.64 -3.66
CA ILE A 275 45.23 -24.79 -4.48
C ILE A 275 45.93 -24.68 -5.84
N ASP A 276 45.53 -25.52 -6.79
CA ASP A 276 45.91 -25.42 -8.20
C ASP A 276 44.66 -25.06 -9.01
N SER A 277 44.77 -24.03 -9.86
CA SER A 277 43.83 -23.66 -10.94
C SER A 277 42.33 -23.52 -10.59
N PHE A 278 41.90 -22.30 -10.23
CA PHE A 278 40.47 -21.91 -10.16
C PHE A 278 40.04 -20.84 -11.17
N PHE A 279 40.81 -20.66 -12.25
CA PHE A 279 40.42 -19.85 -13.42
C PHE A 279 39.98 -20.75 -14.59
N SER A 280 38.86 -21.45 -14.42
CA SER A 280 38.14 -22.03 -15.55
C SER A 280 37.57 -20.91 -16.41
N THR A 281 38.22 -20.62 -17.54
CA THR A 281 37.65 -19.78 -18.61
C THR A 281 36.62 -20.59 -19.40
N GLU A 282 35.60 -21.11 -18.69
CA GLU A 282 34.56 -21.92 -19.30
C GLU A 282 33.56 -21.03 -20.03
N LYS A 283 33.41 -21.35 -21.31
CA LYS A 283 32.70 -20.57 -22.32
C LYS A 283 31.22 -20.46 -21.94
N ALA A 284 30.74 -19.24 -21.71
CA ALA A 284 29.36 -18.98 -21.31
C ALA A 284 28.36 -19.71 -22.24
N THR A 285 27.63 -20.67 -21.67
CA THR A 285 26.48 -21.28 -22.33
C THR A 285 25.39 -20.23 -22.46
N THR A 286 24.97 -19.98 -23.70
CA THR A 286 23.82 -19.12 -24.00
C THR A 286 22.54 -19.81 -23.52
N ASN A 287 22.18 -19.55 -22.26
CA ASN A 287 20.84 -19.81 -21.76
C ASN A 287 19.85 -19.03 -22.62
N ALA A 288 18.68 -19.62 -22.91
CA ALA A 288 17.62 -18.90 -23.61
C ALA A 288 17.14 -17.71 -22.75
N PRO A 289 16.67 -16.60 -23.36
CA PRO A 289 16.09 -15.50 -22.61
C PRO A 289 14.90 -16.02 -21.79
N ASP A 290 14.93 -15.74 -20.49
CA ASP A 290 14.06 -16.41 -19.51
C ASP A 290 12.65 -15.81 -19.52
N THR A 291 11.77 -16.34 -20.37
CA THR A 291 10.42 -15.80 -20.61
C THR A 291 9.44 -15.96 -19.43
N PHE A 292 9.88 -16.55 -18.32
CA PHE A 292 9.03 -16.84 -17.15
C PHE A 292 8.62 -15.62 -16.30
N LEU A 293 9.07 -14.41 -16.64
CA LEU A 293 8.63 -13.16 -16.00
C LEU A 293 7.55 -12.38 -16.80
N ALA A 294 7.24 -12.78 -18.04
CA ALA A 294 6.25 -12.10 -18.87
C ALA A 294 4.81 -12.59 -18.62
N ASP A 295 4.64 -13.83 -18.14
CA ASP A 295 3.32 -14.44 -17.98
C ASP A 295 2.64 -13.99 -16.67
N LYS A 296 1.59 -13.16 -16.85
CA LYS A 296 0.42 -13.07 -15.96
C LYS A 296 0.58 -12.32 -14.62
N PHE A 297 1.17 -11.12 -14.66
CA PHE A 297 0.67 -10.04 -13.81
C PHE A 297 -0.61 -9.45 -14.44
N ASP A 298 -1.77 -9.88 -13.93
CA ASP A 298 -3.07 -9.38 -14.36
C ASP A 298 -3.33 -7.98 -13.78
N LEU A 299 -2.86 -6.96 -14.49
CA LEU A 299 -2.98 -5.55 -14.09
C LEU A 299 -4.42 -4.99 -14.21
N SER A 300 -5.38 -5.75 -14.75
CA SER A 300 -6.77 -5.29 -14.95
C SER A 300 -7.54 -4.93 -13.67
N HIS A 301 -6.99 -5.27 -12.50
CA HIS A 301 -7.56 -5.02 -11.17
C HIS A 301 -6.94 -3.80 -10.46
N TYR A 302 -6.05 -3.06 -11.10
CA TYR A 302 -5.37 -1.89 -10.51
C TYR A 302 -5.81 -0.58 -11.18
N GLU A 303 -6.04 0.46 -10.38
CA GLU A 303 -6.28 1.81 -10.87
C GLU A 303 -4.94 2.43 -11.29
N THR A 304 -4.67 2.51 -12.59
CA THR A 304 -3.49 3.14 -13.18
C THR A 304 -3.77 4.61 -13.52
N SER A 305 -3.10 5.54 -12.84
CA SER A 305 -3.03 6.96 -13.23
C SER A 305 -1.97 7.13 -14.30
N ASP A 306 -2.40 7.05 -15.56
CA ASP A 306 -1.51 7.12 -16.74
C ASP A 306 -1.32 8.60 -17.14
N ASP A 307 -0.39 9.30 -16.48
CA ASP A 307 -0.08 10.74 -16.67
C ASP A 307 0.64 11.04 -18.00
N THR A 308 0.05 10.57 -19.10
CA THR A 308 0.46 10.87 -20.47
C THR A 308 -0.02 12.26 -20.88
N GLN A 309 0.72 13.28 -20.44
CA GLN A 309 0.49 14.68 -20.78
C GLN A 309 0.43 14.87 -22.32
N PRO A 310 -0.71 15.28 -22.91
CA PRO A 310 -0.84 15.35 -24.37
C PRO A 310 -0.08 16.56 -24.91
N ASN A 311 1.12 16.33 -25.42
CA ASN A 311 1.99 17.38 -25.94
C ASN A 311 1.51 17.88 -27.32
N ASN A 312 0.70 18.95 -27.31
CA ASN A 312 0.16 19.60 -28.51
C ASN A 312 1.22 20.45 -29.24
N ASP A 313 2.14 19.82 -29.94
CA ASP A 313 3.03 20.49 -30.91
C ASP A 313 2.44 20.39 -32.34
N GLU A 314 1.89 21.51 -32.83
CA GLU A 314 1.40 21.62 -34.21
C GLU A 314 2.56 21.60 -35.22
N PHE A 315 2.75 20.47 -35.93
CA PHE A 315 3.75 20.35 -37.00
C PHE A 315 3.35 21.17 -38.24
N VAL A 316 3.85 22.40 -38.33
CA VAL A 316 3.71 23.28 -39.50
C VAL A 316 4.55 22.76 -40.67
N ASN A 317 3.97 21.86 -41.47
CA ASN A 317 4.56 21.44 -42.74
C ASN A 317 4.45 22.55 -43.80
N SER A 318 5.54 23.30 -43.99
CA SER A 318 5.68 24.28 -45.07
C SER A 318 6.90 23.98 -45.94
N PHE A 319 6.76 23.01 -46.86
CA PHE A 319 7.74 22.72 -47.91
C PHE A 319 7.08 22.04 -49.13
N GLU A 320 6.38 22.83 -49.93
CA GLU A 320 6.21 22.52 -51.36
C GLU A 320 6.85 23.66 -52.18
N ASN A 321 7.66 23.28 -53.17
CA ASN A 321 8.34 24.22 -54.06
C ASN A 321 8.57 23.53 -55.42
N SER A 322 8.71 24.33 -56.48
CA SER A 322 8.95 23.95 -57.87
C SER A 322 7.93 22.99 -58.53
N VAL A 323 7.01 23.57 -59.31
CA VAL A 323 6.71 23.05 -60.66
C VAL A 323 6.83 24.20 -61.67
N GLU A 324 7.69 23.95 -62.64
CA GLU A 324 7.93 24.50 -63.98
C GLU A 324 7.11 25.70 -64.53
N PHE A 325 7.81 26.56 -65.28
CA PHE A 325 7.26 27.61 -66.15
C PHE A 325 7.84 27.43 -67.57
N TRP A 326 6.97 27.25 -68.56
CA TRP A 326 7.21 27.41 -70.01
C TRP A 326 5.89 27.77 -70.70
#